data_AF-A0A3D4P9S3-F1
#
_entry.id   AF-A0A3D4P9S3-F1
#
_cell.length_a   1.000
_cell.length_b   1.000
_cell.length_c   1.000
_cell.angle_alpha   90.00
_cell.angle_beta   90.00
_cell.angle_gamma   90.00
#
_symmetry.space_group_name_H-M   'P 1'
#
loop_
_entity.id
_entity.type
_entity.pdbx_description
1 polymer ?
#
loop_
_entity_poly.entity_id
_entity_poly.type
_entity_poly.pdbx_seq_one_letter_code
_entity_poly.pdbx_strand_id
1 'polypeptide(L)' 'EGTLVDLIRKIPDQARAVIEPSESNGAKRAELSYRVLGTHQNYTLVEVTPLTGRMHQIRLQFASRGCPI' A
#
# COMPACT_ATOMS: atom_id res chain seq x y z
N GLU A 1 6.87 9.45 -10.77
CA GLU A 1 7.07 9.22 -9.31
C GLU A 1 5.82 9.67 -8.56
N GLY A 2 5.63 9.25 -7.33
CA GLY A 2 4.48 9.64 -6.52
C GLY A 2 4.55 9.13 -5.09
N THR A 3 3.54 9.50 -4.29
CA THR A 3 3.39 9.08 -2.90
C THR A 3 2.03 8.40 -2.72
N LEU A 4 2.00 7.27 -2.03
CA LEU A 4 0.77 6.61 -1.64
C LEU A 4 0.57 6.78 -0.13
N VAL A 5 -0.56 7.37 0.23
CA VAL A 5 -1.00 7.56 1.61
C VAL A 5 -2.34 6.89 1.78
N ASP A 6 -2.42 5.95 2.71
CA ASP A 6 -3.66 5.26 3.06
C ASP A 6 -3.71 5.00 4.57
N LEU A 7 -4.89 4.66 5.10
CA LEU A 7 -5.02 4.11 6.45
C LEU A 7 -5.14 2.59 6.33
N ILE A 8 -4.30 1.86 7.06
CA ILE A 8 -4.30 0.40 7.05
C ILE A 8 -4.70 -0.12 8.43
N ARG A 9 -5.72 -0.97 8.46
CA ARG A 9 -6.17 -1.67 9.65
C ARG A 9 -5.80 -3.15 9.56
N LYS A 10 -5.10 -3.64 10.60
CA LYS A 10 -4.87 -5.08 10.78
C LYS A 10 -6.14 -5.71 11.34
N ILE A 11 -6.54 -6.85 10.80
CA ILE A 11 -7.65 -7.63 11.35
C ILE A 11 -7.12 -8.44 12.54
N PRO A 12 -7.70 -8.31 13.74
CA PRO A 12 -7.32 -9.13 14.89
C PRO A 12 -7.42 -10.62 14.57
N ASP A 13 -6.49 -11.41 15.11
CA ASP A 13 -6.45 -12.88 14.97
C ASP A 13 -6.39 -13.41 13.53
N GLN A 14 -6.09 -12.54 12.55
CA GLN A 14 -5.91 -12.91 11.15
C GLN A 14 -4.60 -12.34 10.60
N ALA A 15 -3.93 -13.08 9.73
CA ALA A 15 -2.80 -12.59 8.93
C ALA A 15 -3.29 -11.70 7.76
N ARG A 16 -4.19 -10.77 8.05
CA ARG A 16 -4.89 -9.95 7.08
C ARG A 16 -4.89 -8.49 7.51
N ALA A 17 -4.74 -7.60 6.53
CA ALA A 17 -4.92 -6.17 6.67
C ALA A 17 -5.76 -5.62 5.51
N VAL A 18 -6.42 -4.49 5.74
CA VAL A 18 -7.32 -3.83 4.77
C VAL A 18 -7.05 -2.33 4.75
N ILE A 19 -7.35 -1.69 3.61
CA ILE A 19 -7.44 -0.24 3.52
C ILE A 19 -8.74 0.20 4.22
N GLU A 20 -8.63 1.16 5.13
CA GLU A 20 -9.75 1.71 5.90
C GLU A 20 -10.00 3.16 5.46
N PRO A 21 -11.23 3.56 5.08
CA PRO A 21 -11.51 4.94 4.67
C PRO A 21 -11.44 5.97 5.81
N SER A 22 -11.50 5.52 7.07
CA SER A 22 -11.58 6.39 8.25
C SER A 22 -10.53 6.01 9.30
N GLU A 23 -10.18 6.95 10.17
CA GLU A 23 -9.27 6.68 11.30
C GLU A 23 -9.93 5.84 12.42
N SER A 24 -11.21 5.50 12.26
CA SER A 24 -11.91 4.64 13.19
C SER A 24 -11.36 3.20 13.15
N ASN A 25 -11.59 2.43 14.22
CA ASN A 25 -11.22 1.00 14.32
C ASN A 25 -9.72 0.68 14.40
N GLY A 26 -8.87 1.62 14.79
CA GLY A 26 -7.43 1.37 15.00
C GLY A 26 -6.63 1.23 13.70
N ALA A 27 -7.14 1.80 12.61
CA ALA A 27 -6.38 1.98 11.39
C ALA A 27 -5.17 2.88 11.64
N LYS A 28 -4.05 2.59 11.00
CA LYS A 28 -2.81 3.35 11.13
C LYS A 28 -2.40 3.90 9.78
N ARG A 29 -1.93 5.15 9.76
CA ARG A 29 -1.36 5.77 8.57
C ARG A 29 -0.24 4.90 7.99
N ALA A 30 -0.33 4.67 6.69
CA ALA A 30 0.63 3.97 5.86
C ALA A 30 1.03 4.90 4.73
N GLU A 31 2.33 5.12 4.60
CA GLU A 31 2.92 6.03 3.65
C GLU A 31 4.15 5.42 3.00
N LEU A 32 4.23 5.54 1.68
CA LEU A 32 5.37 5.17 0.85
C LEU A 32 5.51 6.16 -0.31
N SER A 33 6.74 6.33 -0.79
CA SER A 33 7.01 6.94 -2.09
C SER A 33 7.40 5.88 -3.11
N TYR A 34 7.17 6.16 -4.38
CA TYR A 34 7.50 5.25 -5.46
C TYR A 34 7.98 5.97 -6.72
N ARG A 35 8.83 5.30 -7.47
CA ARG A 35 9.36 5.76 -8.77
C ARG A 35 9.20 4.66 -9.80
N VAL A 36 8.59 4.99 -10.94
CA VAL A 36 8.51 4.07 -12.07
C VAL A 36 9.89 4.00 -12.73
N LEU A 37 10.45 2.80 -12.81
CA LEU A 37 11.74 2.54 -13.46
C LEU A 37 11.57 2.07 -14.90
N GLY A 38 10.42 1.49 -15.23
CA GLY A 38 10.13 1.02 -16.58
C GLY A 38 8.73 0.42 -16.69
N THR A 39 8.27 0.22 -17.91
CA THR A 39 7.01 -0.45 -18.21
C THR A 39 7.27 -1.55 -19.24
N HIS A 40 6.55 -2.67 -19.13
CA HIS A 40 6.61 -3.76 -20.08
C HIS A 40 5.26 -4.47 -20.17
N GLN A 41 4.63 -4.40 -21.34
CA GLN A 41 3.28 -4.95 -21.57
C GLN A 41 2.29 -4.46 -20.51
N ASN A 42 1.76 -5.37 -19.68
CA ASN A 42 0.78 -5.08 -18.63
C ASN A 42 1.43 -4.87 -17.25
N TYR A 43 2.76 -4.73 -17.18
CA TYR A 43 3.51 -4.60 -15.94
C TYR A 43 4.31 -3.29 -15.90
N THR A 44 4.45 -2.76 -14.68
CA THR A 44 5.26 -1.58 -14.40
C THR A 44 6.29 -1.94 -13.34
N LEU A 45 7.57 -1.74 -13.65
CA LEU A 45 8.64 -1.87 -12.68
C LEU A 45 8.68 -0.60 -11.83
N VAL A 46 8.56 -0.76 -10.52
CA VAL A 46 8.49 0.34 -9.57
C VAL A 46 9.51 0.14 -8.45
N GLU A 47 10.32 1.15 -8.21
CA GLU A 47 11.12 1.28 -6.98
C GLU A 47 10.23 1.89 -5.90
N VAL A 48 10.19 1.28 -4.72
CA VAL A 48 9.33 1.69 -3.61
C VAL A 48 10.19 1.97 -2.38
N THR A 49 9.95 3.12 -1.75
CA THR A 49 10.54 3.51 -0.47
C THR A 49 9.45 3.67 0.57
N PRO A 50 9.24 2.66 1.45
CA PRO A 50 8.27 2.77 2.53
C PRO A 50 8.74 3.78 3.58
N LEU A 51 7.93 4.81 3.84
CA LEU A 51 8.15 5.72 4.98
C LEU A 51 7.60 5.12 6.30
N THR A 52 6.80 4.06 6.17
CA THR A 52 6.22 3.28 7.27
C THR A 52 6.23 1.79 6.89
N GLY A 53 6.09 0.89 7.88
CA GLY A 53 6.07 -0.56 7.65
C GLY A 53 4.81 -1.25 8.17
N ARG A 54 3.64 -1.00 7.57
CA ARG A 54 2.39 -1.70 7.94
C ARG A 54 2.31 -3.09 7.27
N MET A 55 1.51 -4.00 7.84
CA MET A 55 1.30 -5.34 7.29
C MET A 55 0.78 -5.26 5.85
N HIS A 56 1.50 -5.92 4.93
CA HIS A 56 1.20 -5.95 3.49
C HIS A 56 1.06 -4.57 2.84
N GLN A 57 1.67 -3.53 3.41
CA GLN A 57 1.47 -2.13 3.00
C GLN A 57 1.59 -1.92 1.50
N ILE A 58 2.73 -2.26 0.90
CA ILE A 58 2.98 -2.06 -0.53
C ILE A 58 1.87 -2.74 -1.35
N ARG A 59 1.58 -4.01 -1.06
CA ARG A 59 0.57 -4.80 -1.78
C ARG A 59 -0.82 -4.18 -1.69
N LEU A 60 -1.24 -3.77 -0.50
CA LEU A 60 -2.57 -3.18 -0.28
C LEU A 60 -2.72 -1.83 -0.98
N GLN A 61 -1.71 -0.96 -0.89
CA GLN A 61 -1.77 0.39 -1.46
C GLN A 61 -1.74 0.35 -3.00
N PHE A 62 -0.99 -0.58 -3.59
CA PHE A 62 -0.97 -0.75 -5.04
C PHE A 62 -2.23 -1.48 -5.56
N ALA A 63 -2.71 -2.51 -4.85
CA ALA A 63 -3.95 -3.21 -5.21
C ALA A 63 -5.19 -2.29 -5.14
N SER A 64 -5.29 -1.40 -4.15
CA SER A 64 -6.41 -0.46 -4.04
C SER A 64 -6.51 0.53 -5.21
N ARG A 65 -5.43 0.68 -5.98
CA ARG A 65 -5.33 1.54 -7.16
C ARG A 65 -5.39 0.76 -8.47
N GLY A 66 -5.73 -0.53 -8.42
CA GLY A 66 -5.84 -1.39 -9.61
C GLY A 66 -4.50 -1.93 -10.13
N CYS A 67 -3.41 -1.81 -9.37
CA CYS A 67 -2.07 -2.24 -9.77
C CYS A 67 -1.50 -3.32 -8.83
N PRO A 68 -2.14 -4.49 -8.64
CA PRO A 68 -1.75 -5.46 -7.62
C PRO A 68 -0.38 -6.12 -7.87
N ILE A 69 0.25 -6.61 -6.78
CA ILE A 69 1.51 -7.39 -6.75
C ILE A 69 1.41 -8.66 -5.89
#